data_AF-A0A497ZP39-F1
#
_entry.id   AF-A0A497ZP39-F1
#
_cell.length_a   1.000
_cell.length_b   1.000
_cell.length_c   1.000
_cell.angle_alpha   90.00
_cell.angle_beta   90.00
_cell.angle_gamma   90.00
#
_symmetry.space_group_name_H-M   'P 1'
#
loop_
_entity.id
_entity.type
_entity.pdbx_description
1 polymer ?
#
loop_
_entity_poly.entity_id
_entity_poly.type
_entity_poly.pdbx_seq_one_letter_code
_entity_poly.pdbx_strand_id
1 'polypeptide(L)'
;METGGIESARTWLLTGQLARFVGLPESAWLDVKSGPYRLDDPGSAAELAKDVAAFANGSGGLLLVGFSTRREGGREIIEKLRPVPSGLVDLDRYRKLARERVQPHIRGLNITFVPIDDDKGVLAIDVPRQHESAKPFIADIFDGRRAPTAVGVPIRDGDATHWLSRGDLQKLLSAGWNALDGPRESTVRALHEAVASALPMRGKPQVPLVGVGSGAMRRNFETAYAAAGGESVLGHPTEAVTPLGPGFMQPLSGNSEQPGAILSALPGHGCAVVPDQIWESMCRAGGDANRELSISKIGLPKTPADGTPLIIDRDATVVELDGGSWRAGRLSRSSPHEPWMWRPIPQLDFQVGYNSHWPNGGHVDVVVRAVLDISWQGYPQRSRSLSRAVRADHQAVLAGTGFAAVLSSLSARRGARIALPPWQPADGQHTYHSGTTSHMRARLAAPDGAQALAANAILQLGTLRSSSSVIGYVDLSIGLAAWRNALMDSGASLTEEADIRLSLPEVIEVLTSAWSTALALPTALAVSYDDLPLAAPPFIEMHLRAGTRADSGGGYRQLSLAEAVDLSILGETSEVFRSETGLRVVGPFGLNRASQRRIVAEGLDELALGWGHHNIDSEALFAEITDWPL
;
A
#
# COMPACT_ATOMS: atom_id res chain seq x y z
N MET A 1 58.66 -12.01 9.65
CA MET A 1 57.62 -12.36 10.64
C MET A 1 56.80 -13.47 10.02
N GLU A 2 56.94 -14.69 10.52
CA GLU A 2 56.08 -15.80 10.11
C GLU A 2 54.62 -15.39 10.36
N THR A 3 53.85 -15.24 9.29
CA THR A 3 52.39 -15.15 9.38
C THR A 3 51.91 -16.50 9.90
N GLY A 4 51.87 -16.66 11.22
CA GLY A 4 51.48 -17.91 11.86
C GLY A 4 50.07 -18.28 11.44
N GLY A 5 49.93 -19.26 10.56
CA GLY A 5 48.65 -19.83 10.21
C GLY A 5 48.12 -20.73 11.34
N ILE A 6 46.91 -21.24 11.17
CA ILE A 6 46.23 -22.09 12.15
C ILE A 6 47.08 -23.28 12.65
N GLU A 7 47.91 -23.89 11.78
CA GLU A 7 48.80 -25.00 12.17
C GLU A 7 49.94 -24.58 13.09
N SER A 8 50.53 -23.39 12.86
CA SER A 8 51.52 -22.81 13.75
C SER A 8 50.89 -22.49 15.11
N ALA A 9 49.67 -21.93 15.10
CA ALA A 9 48.91 -21.64 16.31
C ALA A 9 48.57 -22.91 17.13
N ARG A 10 48.13 -23.99 16.47
CA ARG A 10 47.93 -25.31 17.11
C ARG A 10 49.23 -25.83 17.75
N THR A 11 50.35 -25.69 17.06
CA THR A 11 51.67 -26.07 17.60
C THR A 11 52.03 -25.26 18.83
N TRP A 12 51.73 -23.95 18.85
CA TRP A 12 51.98 -23.11 20.02
C TRP A 12 51.11 -23.51 21.21
N LEU A 13 49.86 -23.89 21.00
CA LEU A 13 49.00 -24.42 22.07
C LEU A 13 49.56 -25.73 22.64
N LEU A 14 49.97 -26.67 21.78
CA LEU A 14 50.54 -27.96 22.19
C LEU A 14 51.87 -27.80 22.96
N THR A 15 52.66 -26.78 22.61
CA THR A 15 53.98 -26.53 23.23
C THR A 15 53.94 -25.45 24.31
N GLY A 16 52.75 -24.95 24.69
CA GLY A 16 52.59 -23.93 25.73
C GLY A 16 53.12 -22.54 25.39
N GLN A 17 53.43 -22.25 24.12
CA GLN A 17 54.00 -20.98 23.65
C GLN A 17 52.95 -19.87 23.48
N LEU A 18 52.12 -19.64 24.50
CA LEU A 18 50.95 -18.76 24.44
C LEU A 18 51.27 -17.29 24.14
N ALA A 19 52.47 -16.82 24.49
CA ALA A 19 52.90 -15.45 24.21
C ALA A 19 52.97 -15.13 22.71
N ARG A 20 53.09 -16.13 21.83
CA ARG A 20 53.16 -15.94 20.37
C ARG A 20 51.84 -15.49 19.74
N PHE A 21 50.73 -15.60 20.46
CA PHE A 21 49.45 -15.06 20.03
C PHE A 21 49.35 -13.54 20.18
N VAL A 22 50.15 -12.93 21.07
CA VAL A 22 50.15 -11.48 21.27
C VAL A 22 50.65 -10.77 20.01
N GLY A 23 49.87 -9.78 19.55
CA GLY A 23 50.12 -9.04 18.33
C GLY A 23 49.49 -9.65 17.07
N LEU A 24 48.88 -10.84 17.15
CA LEU A 24 48.10 -11.38 16.05
C LEU A 24 46.73 -10.67 15.95
N PRO A 25 46.24 -10.40 14.73
CA PRO A 25 44.86 -9.97 14.53
C PRO A 25 43.90 -11.14 14.73
N GLU A 26 42.70 -10.86 15.25
CA GLU A 26 41.55 -11.74 15.05
C GLU A 26 41.28 -11.89 13.55
N SER A 27 40.77 -13.05 13.17
CA SER A 27 40.61 -13.41 11.76
C SER A 27 39.57 -14.50 11.55
N ALA A 28 39.42 -14.92 10.30
CA ALA A 28 38.51 -16.01 9.92
C ALA A 28 38.78 -17.33 10.66
N TRP A 29 39.99 -17.56 11.18
CA TRP A 29 40.38 -18.79 11.87
C TRP A 29 40.76 -18.57 13.35
N LEU A 30 40.78 -17.33 13.85
CA LEU A 30 41.19 -17.01 15.23
C LEU A 30 40.26 -15.99 15.85
N ASP A 31 39.75 -16.30 17.05
CA ASP A 31 38.89 -15.44 17.86
C ASP A 31 39.34 -15.56 19.32
N VAL A 32 39.36 -14.45 20.07
CA VAL A 32 39.75 -14.49 21.48
C VAL A 32 38.72 -13.86 22.40
N LYS A 33 38.58 -14.44 23.59
CA LYS A 33 37.71 -13.93 24.65
C LYS A 33 38.53 -13.63 25.88
N SER A 34 38.19 -12.55 26.57
CA SER A 34 38.90 -12.11 27.77
C SER A 34 38.54 -12.89 29.03
N GLY A 35 37.41 -13.61 29.04
CA GLY A 35 36.94 -14.42 30.17
C GLY A 35 36.10 -15.62 29.72
N PRO A 36 35.90 -16.61 30.60
CA PRO A 36 35.18 -17.84 30.27
C PRO A 36 33.70 -17.59 30.02
N TYR A 37 33.11 -18.41 29.15
CA TYR A 37 31.66 -18.45 28.96
C TYR A 37 30.98 -18.93 30.25
N ARG A 38 29.93 -18.21 30.65
CA ARG A 38 29.10 -18.53 31.81
C ARG A 38 28.03 -19.52 31.37
N LEU A 39 28.31 -20.82 31.46
CA LEU A 39 27.42 -21.84 30.89
C LEU A 39 26.04 -21.95 31.57
N ASP A 40 25.88 -21.41 32.78
CA ASP A 40 24.59 -21.31 33.49
C ASP A 40 23.74 -20.12 33.01
N ASP A 41 24.34 -19.19 32.27
CA ASP A 41 23.67 -18.08 31.63
C ASP A 41 23.21 -18.50 30.22
N PRO A 42 21.90 -18.51 29.92
CA PRO A 42 21.40 -18.96 28.62
C PRO A 42 21.95 -18.16 27.43
N GLY A 43 22.25 -16.87 27.61
CA GLY A 43 22.83 -16.02 26.58
C GLY A 43 24.29 -16.37 26.30
N SER A 44 25.10 -16.51 27.35
CA SER A 44 26.51 -16.90 27.23
C SER A 44 26.66 -18.34 26.71
N ALA A 45 25.74 -19.25 27.08
CA ALA A 45 25.65 -20.59 26.50
C ALA A 45 25.33 -20.56 25.00
N ALA A 46 24.41 -19.70 24.56
CA ALA A 46 24.09 -19.53 23.14
C ALA A 46 25.23 -18.88 22.37
N GLU A 47 25.99 -17.97 22.99
CA GLU A 47 27.18 -17.35 22.39
C GLU A 47 28.27 -18.40 22.09
N LEU A 48 28.55 -19.32 23.03
CA LEU A 48 29.46 -20.44 22.79
C LEU A 48 29.02 -21.30 21.60
N ALA A 49 27.72 -21.65 21.54
CA ALA A 49 27.17 -22.46 20.45
C ALA A 49 27.28 -21.74 19.09
N LYS A 50 26.98 -20.44 19.08
CA LYS A 50 27.12 -19.57 17.90
C LYS A 50 28.56 -19.54 17.40
N ASP A 51 29.53 -19.27 18.27
CA ASP A 51 30.93 -19.08 17.89
C ASP A 51 31.54 -20.40 17.37
N VAL A 52 31.25 -21.52 18.03
CA VAL A 52 31.70 -22.85 17.61
C VAL A 52 31.07 -23.29 16.28
N ALA A 53 29.77 -23.03 16.08
CA ALA A 53 29.10 -23.32 14.81
C ALA A 53 29.58 -22.41 13.66
N ALA A 54 29.92 -21.15 13.95
CA ALA A 54 30.46 -20.21 12.95
C ALA A 54 31.80 -20.72 12.38
N PHE A 55 32.70 -21.21 13.25
CA PHE A 55 33.96 -21.83 12.81
C PHE A 55 33.73 -23.12 12.02
N ALA A 56 32.76 -23.94 12.42
CA ALA A 56 32.41 -25.17 11.71
C ALA A 56 31.84 -24.90 10.29
N ASN A 57 31.08 -23.81 10.13
CA ASN A 57 30.58 -23.34 8.83
C ASN A 57 31.68 -22.72 7.95
N GLY A 58 32.69 -22.12 8.57
CA GLY A 58 33.89 -21.61 7.89
C GLY A 58 34.90 -22.71 7.55
N SER A 59 36.19 -22.38 7.70
CA SER A 59 37.31 -23.27 7.41
C SER A 59 37.82 -24.03 8.64
N GLY A 60 37.07 -24.02 9.75
CA GLY A 60 37.59 -24.34 11.08
C GLY A 60 38.35 -23.16 11.70
N GLY A 61 38.77 -23.32 12.95
CA GLY A 61 39.46 -22.25 13.68
C GLY A 61 39.73 -22.55 15.15
N LEU A 62 40.34 -21.57 15.81
CA LEU A 62 40.67 -21.56 17.22
C LEU A 62 39.92 -20.44 17.91
N LEU A 63 39.22 -20.79 18.99
CA LEU A 63 38.64 -19.86 19.94
C LEU A 63 39.44 -19.95 21.24
N LEU A 64 40.13 -18.87 21.61
CA LEU A 64 41.01 -18.83 22.78
C LEU A 64 40.43 -17.94 23.86
N VAL A 65 40.24 -18.50 25.04
CA VAL A 65 39.76 -17.77 26.21
C VAL A 65 40.91 -17.51 27.17
N GLY A 66 41.12 -16.25 27.48
CA GLY A 66 42.20 -15.76 28.32
C GLY A 66 43.13 -14.79 27.61
N PHE A 67 42.62 -14.02 26.64
CA PHE A 67 43.35 -12.94 25.99
C PHE A 67 42.46 -11.70 25.88
N SER A 68 43.04 -10.51 25.99
CA SER A 68 42.33 -9.27 25.63
C SER A 68 42.84 -8.70 24.33
N THR A 69 41.95 -8.07 23.59
CA THR A 69 42.26 -7.36 22.36
C THR A 69 42.32 -5.86 22.59
N ARG A 70 42.92 -5.17 21.62
CA ARG A 70 42.77 -3.73 21.40
C ARG A 70 42.38 -3.51 19.94
N ARG A 71 41.62 -2.46 19.68
CA ARG A 71 41.24 -2.09 18.31
C ARG A 71 42.30 -1.21 17.66
N GLU A 72 42.81 -1.64 16.51
CA GLU A 72 43.86 -0.95 15.76
C GLU A 72 43.56 -1.06 14.25
N GLY A 73 43.46 0.08 13.54
CA GLY A 73 43.21 0.09 12.09
C GLY A 73 41.91 -0.62 11.66
N GLY A 74 40.90 -0.66 12.53
CA GLY A 74 39.63 -1.33 12.26
C GLY A 74 39.61 -2.84 12.53
N ARG A 75 40.70 -3.41 13.04
CA ARG A 75 40.82 -4.83 13.43
C ARG A 75 41.02 -4.97 14.94
N GLU A 76 40.59 -6.08 15.50
CA GLU A 76 40.93 -6.46 16.87
C GLU A 76 42.30 -7.18 16.87
N ILE A 77 43.27 -6.62 17.59
CA ILE A 77 44.61 -7.18 17.75
C ILE A 77 44.77 -7.70 19.16
N ILE A 78 45.27 -8.92 19.33
CA ILE A 78 45.53 -9.51 20.64
C ILE A 78 46.58 -8.67 21.37
N GLU A 79 46.18 -8.00 22.43
CA GLU A 79 47.01 -7.05 23.18
C GLU A 79 47.84 -7.77 24.25
N LYS A 80 47.21 -8.67 25.01
CA LYS A 80 47.86 -9.34 26.14
C LYS A 80 47.18 -10.63 26.56
N LEU A 81 47.98 -11.53 27.11
CA LEU A 81 47.55 -12.73 27.79
C LEU A 81 46.90 -12.38 29.14
N ARG A 82 45.69 -12.88 29.39
CA ARG A 82 44.90 -12.74 30.61
C ARG A 82 44.43 -14.14 31.07
N PRO A 83 45.29 -14.90 31.77
CA PRO A 83 44.96 -16.26 32.19
C PRO A 83 43.66 -16.29 33.00
N VAL A 84 42.79 -17.26 32.73
CA VAL A 84 41.53 -17.44 33.45
C VAL A 84 41.68 -18.52 34.53
N PRO A 85 41.01 -18.39 35.69
CA PRO A 85 41.05 -19.42 36.73
C PRO A 85 40.52 -20.77 36.23
N SER A 86 41.28 -21.84 36.45
CA SER A 86 40.93 -23.21 36.05
C SER A 86 39.61 -23.67 36.69
N GLY A 87 39.33 -23.25 37.93
CA GLY A 87 38.07 -23.55 38.63
C GLY A 87 36.80 -22.95 38.02
N LEU A 88 36.93 -22.03 37.05
CA LEU A 88 35.79 -21.47 36.30
C LEU A 88 35.53 -22.18 34.96
N VAL A 89 36.35 -23.18 34.61
CA VAL A 89 36.28 -23.89 33.32
C VAL A 89 35.98 -25.36 33.53
N ASP A 90 34.79 -25.79 33.13
CA ASP A 90 34.38 -27.20 33.13
C ASP A 90 34.35 -27.75 31.70
N LEU A 91 35.42 -28.43 31.28
CA LEU A 91 35.59 -28.90 29.90
C LEU A 91 34.46 -29.84 29.45
N ASP A 92 33.89 -30.65 30.34
CA ASP A 92 32.84 -31.59 29.99
C ASP A 92 31.50 -30.89 29.78
N ARG A 93 31.21 -29.85 30.57
CA ARG A 93 30.05 -28.99 30.32
C ARG A 93 30.15 -28.26 28.98
N TYR A 94 31.32 -27.75 28.61
CA TYR A 94 31.53 -27.11 27.28
C TYR A 94 31.27 -28.11 26.14
N ARG A 95 31.83 -29.33 26.23
CA ARG A 95 31.63 -30.38 25.21
C ARG A 95 30.17 -30.80 25.11
N LYS A 96 29.51 -31.01 26.25
CA LYS A 96 28.10 -31.42 26.30
C LYS A 96 27.20 -30.35 25.67
N LEU A 97 27.39 -29.09 26.05
CA LEU A 97 26.60 -27.98 25.51
C LEU A 97 26.82 -27.81 24.01
N ALA A 98 28.06 -27.87 23.52
CA ALA A 98 28.34 -27.80 22.09
C ALA A 98 27.66 -28.93 21.30
N ARG A 99 27.58 -30.15 21.85
CA ARG A 99 26.84 -31.25 21.22
C ARG A 99 25.32 -31.06 21.24
N GLU A 100 24.78 -30.53 22.35
CA GLU A 100 23.34 -30.34 22.51
C GLU A 100 22.80 -29.21 21.64
N ARG A 101 23.59 -28.14 21.47
CA ARG A 101 23.13 -26.87 20.88
C ARG A 101 23.67 -26.58 19.48
N VAL A 102 24.50 -27.45 18.92
CA VAL A 102 25.00 -27.34 17.55
C VAL A 102 24.70 -28.62 16.78
N GLN A 103 24.05 -28.49 15.62
CA GLN A 103 23.75 -29.61 14.74
C GLN A 103 24.23 -29.36 13.30
N PRO A 104 24.78 -30.37 12.59
CA PRO A 104 25.14 -31.68 13.10
C PRO A 104 26.30 -31.59 14.13
N HIS A 105 26.61 -32.69 14.82
CA HIS A 105 27.74 -32.69 15.75
C HIS A 105 29.06 -32.38 15.02
N ILE A 106 29.85 -31.45 15.58
CA ILE A 106 31.17 -31.11 15.05
C ILE A 106 32.13 -32.28 15.26
N ARG A 107 32.65 -32.82 14.15
CA ARG A 107 33.60 -33.93 14.19
C ARG A 107 34.98 -33.42 14.58
N GLY A 108 35.58 -34.08 15.56
CA GLY A 108 36.93 -33.75 16.04
C GLY A 108 37.03 -32.48 16.89
N LEU A 109 35.91 -31.92 17.36
CA LEU A 109 35.94 -30.79 18.30
C LEU A 109 36.83 -31.10 19.50
N ASN A 110 37.88 -30.30 19.69
CA ASN A 110 38.82 -30.47 20.78
C ASN A 110 38.75 -29.25 21.72
N ILE A 111 38.48 -29.50 23.00
CA ILE A 111 38.38 -28.46 24.02
C ILE A 111 39.38 -28.83 25.11
N THR A 112 40.39 -27.99 25.30
CA THR A 112 41.51 -28.23 26.21
C THR A 112 41.77 -26.99 27.07
N PHE A 113 42.35 -27.22 28.24
CA PHE A 113 42.87 -26.17 29.09
C PHE A 113 44.40 -26.23 29.05
N VAL A 114 45.04 -25.12 28.66
CA VAL A 114 46.50 -24.99 28.62
C VAL A 114 46.94 -24.25 29.88
N PRO A 115 47.53 -24.93 30.88
CA PRO A 115 47.93 -24.30 32.13
C PRO A 115 49.09 -23.33 31.92
N ILE A 116 49.10 -22.24 32.68
CA ILE A 116 50.21 -21.28 32.78
C ILE A 116 50.85 -21.38 34.17
N ASP A 117 50.01 -21.53 35.19
CA ASP A 117 50.36 -21.83 36.57
C ASP A 117 49.36 -22.86 37.14
N ASP A 118 49.42 -23.13 38.45
CA ASP A 118 48.63 -24.18 39.11
C ASP A 118 47.12 -23.90 39.10
N ASP A 119 46.71 -22.62 39.05
CA ASP A 119 45.30 -22.22 39.19
C ASP A 119 44.74 -21.46 37.98
N LYS A 120 45.56 -21.15 36.96
CA LYS A 120 45.18 -20.36 35.78
C LYS A 120 45.81 -20.87 34.49
N GLY A 121 45.12 -20.54 33.40
CA GLY A 121 45.54 -20.94 32.07
C GLY A 121 44.67 -20.33 30.98
N VAL A 122 44.76 -20.90 29.79
CA VAL A 122 43.96 -20.54 28.62
C VAL A 122 43.05 -21.71 28.26
N LEU A 123 41.76 -21.45 28.09
CA LEU A 123 40.86 -22.44 27.48
C LEU A 123 40.97 -22.31 25.96
N ALA A 124 41.33 -23.41 25.30
CA ALA A 124 41.42 -23.50 23.85
C ALA A 124 40.31 -24.40 23.31
N ILE A 125 39.52 -23.87 22.38
CA ILE A 125 38.49 -24.59 21.65
C ILE A 125 38.94 -24.65 20.19
N ASP A 126 39.43 -25.82 19.76
CA ASP A 126 39.85 -26.10 18.39
C ASP A 126 38.71 -26.77 17.63
N VAL A 127 38.22 -26.06 16.61
CA VAL A 127 37.17 -26.51 15.71
C VAL A 127 37.81 -26.91 14.38
N PRO A 128 37.94 -28.22 14.09
CA PRO A 128 38.53 -28.65 12.82
C PRO A 128 37.65 -28.26 11.62
N ARG A 129 38.26 -28.18 10.45
CA ARG A 129 37.51 -28.02 9.19
C ARG A 129 36.52 -29.17 9.04
N GLN A 130 35.24 -28.83 8.85
CA GLN A 130 34.19 -29.80 8.63
C GLN A 130 34.03 -30.11 7.13
N HIS A 131 33.57 -31.32 6.83
CA HIS A 131 33.29 -31.72 5.46
C HIS A 131 32.16 -30.86 4.87
N GLU A 132 32.26 -30.44 3.60
CA GLU A 132 31.28 -29.53 3.01
C GLU A 132 29.86 -30.11 3.02
N SER A 133 29.70 -31.44 2.91
CA SER A 133 28.39 -32.09 2.99
C SER A 133 27.74 -32.10 4.38
N ALA A 134 28.50 -31.75 5.43
CA ALA A 134 27.97 -31.62 6.79
C ALA A 134 27.47 -30.19 7.07
N LYS A 135 27.77 -29.23 6.18
CA LYS A 135 27.33 -27.85 6.29
C LYS A 135 25.93 -27.68 5.67
N PRO A 136 25.12 -26.74 6.16
CA PRO A 136 25.42 -25.81 7.27
C PRO A 136 25.21 -26.43 8.66
N PHE A 137 26.02 -25.98 9.62
CA PHE A 137 25.82 -26.17 11.05
C PHE A 137 24.86 -25.10 11.58
N ILE A 138 23.87 -25.53 12.35
CA ILE A 138 22.86 -24.70 13.02
C ILE A 138 23.17 -24.61 14.51
N ALA A 139 22.86 -23.48 15.13
CA ALA A 139 22.98 -23.24 16.57
C ALA A 139 21.73 -22.55 17.13
N ASP A 140 21.47 -22.74 18.42
CA ASP A 140 20.37 -22.06 19.12
C ASP A 140 20.54 -20.53 19.13
N ILE A 141 19.43 -19.80 18.98
CA ILE A 141 19.36 -18.34 19.11
C ILE A 141 18.74 -17.99 20.47
N PHE A 142 19.35 -17.04 21.18
CA PHE A 142 18.81 -16.48 22.42
C PHE A 142 18.51 -14.98 22.24
N ASP A 143 17.25 -14.56 22.43
CA ASP A 143 16.79 -13.16 22.23
C ASP A 143 16.28 -12.47 23.53
N GLY A 144 16.47 -13.11 24.68
CA GLY A 144 16.03 -12.58 25.98
C GLY A 144 14.55 -12.79 26.31
N ARG A 145 13.72 -13.29 25.40
CA ARG A 145 12.35 -13.77 25.69
C ARG A 145 12.33 -15.29 25.61
N ARG A 146 11.60 -15.94 26.51
CA ARG A 146 11.41 -17.40 26.46
C ARG A 146 10.70 -17.79 25.16
N ALA A 147 11.47 -18.30 24.20
CA ALA A 147 11.02 -19.31 23.27
C ALA A 147 12.02 -20.48 23.33
N PRO A 148 11.62 -21.69 23.75
CA PRO A 148 12.41 -22.87 23.42
C PRO A 148 12.30 -23.06 21.89
N THR A 149 13.40 -23.41 21.21
CA THR A 149 13.47 -23.83 19.79
C THR A 149 13.64 -22.80 18.68
N ALA A 150 14.25 -21.63 18.90
CA ALA A 150 14.76 -20.81 17.78
C ALA A 150 16.19 -21.22 17.41
N VAL A 151 16.43 -21.60 16.16
CA VAL A 151 17.76 -21.97 15.63
C VAL A 151 18.17 -21.05 14.46
N GLY A 152 19.47 -20.87 14.28
CA GLY A 152 20.04 -20.07 13.20
C GLY A 152 21.32 -20.69 12.63
N VAL A 153 21.72 -20.23 11.44
CA VAL A 153 22.99 -20.62 10.81
C VAL A 153 23.97 -19.45 10.96
N PRO A 154 24.97 -19.53 11.85
CA PRO A 154 25.98 -18.49 11.95
C PRO A 154 27.03 -18.65 10.84
N ILE A 155 27.31 -17.57 10.13
CA ILE A 155 28.29 -17.48 9.05
C ILE A 155 29.42 -16.56 9.50
N ARG A 156 30.65 -17.07 9.43
CA ARG A 156 31.86 -16.31 9.75
C ARG A 156 32.37 -15.60 8.50
N ASP A 157 32.63 -14.31 8.62
CA ASP A 157 33.19 -13.45 7.57
C ASP A 157 34.27 -12.56 8.19
N GLY A 158 35.55 -12.89 7.92
CA GLY A 158 36.67 -12.25 8.61
C GLY A 158 36.63 -12.49 10.12
N ASP A 159 36.69 -11.40 10.89
CA ASP A 159 36.56 -11.38 12.36
C ASP A 159 35.10 -11.23 12.83
N ALA A 160 34.14 -11.13 11.91
CA ALA A 160 32.71 -10.97 12.23
C ALA A 160 31.93 -12.28 12.04
N THR A 161 30.86 -12.45 12.83
CA THR A 161 29.89 -13.54 12.66
C THR A 161 28.48 -12.96 12.52
N HIS A 162 27.85 -13.25 11.38
CA HIS A 162 26.47 -12.85 11.08
C HIS A 162 25.55 -14.07 11.00
N TRP A 163 24.24 -13.88 11.18
CA TRP A 163 23.26 -14.93 10.95
C TRP A 163 22.88 -14.97 9.47
N LEU A 164 22.75 -16.17 8.91
CA LEU A 164 22.19 -16.34 7.57
C LEU A 164 20.77 -15.73 7.52
N SER A 165 20.48 -14.97 6.46
CA SER A 165 19.20 -14.29 6.32
C SER A 165 18.04 -15.28 6.18
N ARG A 166 16.82 -14.86 6.57
CA ARG A 166 15.60 -15.68 6.38
C ARG A 166 15.39 -16.03 4.91
N GLY A 167 15.72 -15.11 3.99
CA GLY A 167 15.60 -15.34 2.55
C GLY A 167 16.58 -16.39 2.05
N ASP A 168 17.82 -16.38 2.52
CA ASP A 168 18.83 -17.35 2.07
C ASP A 168 18.64 -18.72 2.73
N LEU A 169 18.16 -18.76 3.98
CA LEU A 169 17.71 -20.00 4.61
C LEU A 169 16.56 -20.65 3.80
N GLN A 170 15.55 -19.87 3.40
CA GLN A 170 14.43 -20.36 2.59
C GLN A 170 14.91 -20.87 1.21
N LYS A 171 15.86 -20.19 0.57
CA LYS A 171 16.46 -20.64 -0.70
C LYS A 171 17.18 -21.98 -0.55
N LEU A 172 17.99 -22.15 0.50
CA LEU A 172 18.71 -23.40 0.76
C LEU A 172 17.73 -24.56 1.04
N LEU A 173 16.70 -24.32 1.85
CA LEU A 173 15.66 -25.32 2.13
C LEU A 173 14.89 -25.70 0.86
N SER A 174 14.50 -24.71 0.05
CA SER A 174 13.78 -24.95 -1.20
C SER A 174 14.63 -25.69 -2.23
N ALA A 175 15.92 -25.34 -2.34
CA ALA A 175 16.86 -26.06 -3.20
C ALA A 175 17.02 -27.52 -2.76
N GLY A 176 17.11 -27.76 -1.45
CA GLY A 176 17.15 -29.12 -0.88
C GLY A 176 15.89 -29.92 -1.18
N TRP A 177 14.71 -29.33 -1.02
CA TRP A 177 13.45 -29.99 -1.38
C TRP A 177 13.37 -30.28 -2.88
N ASN A 178 13.69 -29.31 -3.73
CA ASN A 178 13.65 -29.50 -5.18
C ASN A 178 14.66 -30.55 -5.68
N ALA A 179 15.83 -30.65 -5.03
CA ALA A 179 16.80 -31.70 -5.31
C ALA A 179 16.34 -33.11 -4.88
N LEU A 180 15.30 -33.19 -4.03
CA LEU A 180 14.69 -34.44 -3.55
C LEU A 180 13.30 -34.69 -4.18
N ASP A 181 13.00 -34.06 -5.33
CA ASP A 181 11.69 -34.10 -6.04
C ASP A 181 10.51 -33.51 -5.23
N GLY A 182 10.80 -32.50 -4.42
CA GLY A 182 9.84 -31.82 -3.56
C GLY A 182 9.53 -32.60 -2.27
N PRO A 183 8.83 -31.97 -1.31
CA PRO A 183 8.40 -32.68 -0.12
C PRO A 183 7.33 -33.70 -0.52
N ARG A 184 7.66 -35.00 -0.45
CA ARG A 184 6.65 -36.06 -0.61
C ARG A 184 5.52 -35.84 0.39
N GLU A 185 4.28 -36.09 -0.01
CA GLU A 185 3.09 -35.94 0.84
C GLU A 185 3.23 -36.69 2.17
N SER A 186 3.87 -37.87 2.14
CA SER A 186 4.20 -38.66 3.33
C SER A 186 5.13 -37.93 4.31
N THR A 187 6.08 -37.14 3.80
CA THR A 187 7.04 -36.37 4.60
C THR A 187 6.35 -35.15 5.21
N VAL A 188 5.49 -34.47 4.45
CA VAL A 188 4.66 -33.36 4.98
C VAL A 188 3.74 -33.86 6.08
N ARG A 189 3.09 -35.00 5.86
CA ARG A 189 2.22 -35.64 6.86
C ARG A 189 2.99 -36.08 8.10
N ALA A 190 4.15 -36.72 7.95
CA ALA A 190 5.01 -37.09 9.06
C ALA A 190 5.52 -35.86 9.84
N LEU A 191 5.78 -34.74 9.16
CA LEU A 191 6.14 -33.48 9.80
C LEU A 191 4.97 -32.89 10.59
N HIS A 192 3.75 -32.92 10.03
CA HIS A 192 2.53 -32.53 10.73
C HIS A 192 2.29 -33.41 11.97
N GLU A 193 2.45 -34.72 11.86
CA GLU A 193 2.32 -35.68 12.97
C GLU A 193 3.41 -35.46 14.04
N ALA A 194 4.67 -35.24 13.63
CA ALA A 194 5.77 -34.94 14.53
C ALA A 194 5.55 -33.63 15.29
N VAL A 195 5.11 -32.57 14.60
CA VAL A 195 4.75 -31.28 15.22
C VAL A 195 3.57 -31.46 16.19
N ALA A 196 2.55 -32.22 15.81
CA ALA A 196 1.41 -32.52 16.68
C ALA A 196 1.82 -33.32 17.93
N SER A 197 2.81 -34.21 17.81
CA SER A 197 3.33 -35.06 18.91
C SER A 197 4.32 -34.36 19.85
N ALA A 198 5.05 -33.35 19.36
CA ALA A 198 6.10 -32.63 20.10
C ALA A 198 5.57 -31.43 20.89
N LEU A 199 4.36 -30.97 20.59
CA LEU A 199 3.66 -30.00 21.42
C LEU A 199 3.27 -30.68 22.75
N PRO A 200 3.66 -30.15 23.92
CA PRO A 200 3.19 -30.67 25.18
C PRO A 200 1.66 -30.68 25.14
N MET A 201 1.04 -31.77 25.60
CA MET A 201 -0.40 -31.89 25.82
C MET A 201 -0.87 -30.73 26.71
N ARG A 202 -1.09 -29.56 26.11
CA ARG A 202 -2.00 -28.55 26.64
C ARG A 202 -3.33 -29.27 26.70
N GLY A 203 -3.92 -29.34 27.89
CA GLY A 203 -5.24 -29.94 28.09
C GLY A 203 -6.17 -29.48 26.95
N LYS A 204 -7.01 -30.40 26.45
CA LYS A 204 -7.94 -30.20 25.31
C LYS A 204 -8.15 -28.71 25.07
N PRO A 205 -7.64 -28.11 23.96
CA PRO A 205 -7.86 -26.70 23.71
C PRO A 205 -9.35 -26.47 23.90
N GLN A 206 -9.71 -25.61 24.86
CA GLN A 206 -11.10 -25.21 25.00
C GLN A 206 -11.45 -24.60 23.66
N VAL A 207 -12.23 -25.35 22.87
CA VAL A 207 -12.81 -24.85 21.63
C VAL A 207 -13.52 -23.56 22.01
N PRO A 208 -13.04 -22.40 21.54
CA PRO A 208 -13.64 -21.13 21.89
C PRO A 208 -15.12 -21.18 21.53
N LEU A 209 -15.99 -20.66 22.39
CA LEU A 209 -17.39 -20.51 22.02
C LEU A 209 -17.51 -19.39 20.98
N VAL A 210 -18.54 -19.51 20.15
CA VAL A 210 -18.89 -18.49 19.16
C VAL A 210 -19.08 -17.14 19.86
N GLY A 211 -18.47 -16.10 19.31
CA GLY A 211 -18.56 -14.74 19.84
C GLY A 211 -17.73 -14.45 21.10
N VAL A 212 -16.99 -15.42 21.65
CA VAL A 212 -16.10 -15.15 22.80
C VAL A 212 -14.98 -14.21 22.38
N GLY A 213 -14.88 -13.05 23.05
CA GLY A 213 -13.92 -11.99 22.73
C GLY A 213 -14.56 -10.74 22.12
N SER A 214 -15.82 -10.80 21.64
CA SER A 214 -16.50 -9.67 20.98
C SER A 214 -17.33 -8.77 21.92
N GLY A 215 -17.33 -9.06 23.22
CA GLY A 215 -18.05 -8.27 24.22
C GLY A 215 -19.56 -8.18 23.93
N ALA A 216 -20.07 -6.95 23.76
CA ALA A 216 -21.49 -6.69 23.50
C ALA A 216 -22.01 -7.33 22.20
N MET A 217 -21.12 -7.63 21.24
CA MET A 217 -21.49 -8.19 19.94
C MET A 217 -21.65 -9.71 19.93
N ARG A 218 -21.45 -10.38 21.08
CA ARG A 218 -21.49 -11.85 21.16
C ARG A 218 -22.77 -12.45 20.57
N ARG A 219 -23.93 -11.84 20.86
CA ARG A 219 -25.22 -12.29 20.31
C ARG A 219 -25.28 -12.25 18.78
N ASN A 220 -24.63 -11.27 18.15
CA ASN A 220 -24.65 -11.13 16.70
C ASN A 220 -23.87 -12.29 16.04
N PHE A 221 -22.73 -12.66 16.62
CA PHE A 221 -21.94 -13.83 16.18
C PHE A 221 -22.72 -15.14 16.39
N GLU A 222 -23.33 -15.33 17.56
CA GLU A 222 -24.14 -16.54 17.86
C GLU A 222 -25.34 -16.66 16.91
N THR A 223 -26.01 -15.54 16.62
CA THR A 223 -27.16 -15.50 15.69
C THR A 223 -26.75 -15.84 14.26
N ALA A 224 -25.66 -15.25 13.76
CA ALA A 224 -25.16 -15.53 12.41
C ALA A 224 -24.69 -16.99 12.25
N TYR A 225 -23.98 -17.51 13.24
CA TYR A 225 -23.54 -18.90 13.26
C TYR A 225 -24.72 -19.88 13.24
N ALA A 226 -25.74 -19.65 14.06
CA ALA A 226 -26.94 -20.48 14.08
C ALA A 226 -27.72 -20.40 12.76
N ALA A 227 -27.88 -19.20 12.19
CA ALA A 227 -28.59 -18.99 10.93
C ALA A 227 -27.92 -19.69 9.74
N ALA A 228 -26.59 -19.86 9.78
CA ALA A 228 -25.83 -20.53 8.73
C ALA A 228 -25.65 -22.05 8.94
N GLY A 229 -26.45 -22.67 9.83
CA GLY A 229 -26.44 -24.13 10.05
C GLY A 229 -25.53 -24.60 11.19
N GLY A 230 -24.90 -23.67 11.91
CA GLY A 230 -24.10 -23.94 13.11
C GLY A 230 -22.97 -24.94 12.88
N GLU A 231 -22.73 -25.78 13.88
CA GLU A 231 -21.59 -26.71 13.91
C GLU A 231 -21.59 -27.72 12.76
N SER A 232 -22.78 -28.18 12.35
CA SER A 232 -22.91 -29.17 11.29
C SER A 232 -22.40 -28.69 9.93
N VAL A 233 -22.49 -27.39 9.67
CA VAL A 233 -22.10 -26.76 8.40
C VAL A 233 -20.77 -26.03 8.53
N LEU A 234 -20.62 -25.22 9.59
CA LEU A 234 -19.48 -24.31 9.74
C LEU A 234 -18.35 -24.87 10.61
N GLY A 235 -18.58 -25.99 11.31
CA GLY A 235 -17.64 -26.51 12.30
C GLY A 235 -17.53 -25.62 13.53
N HIS A 236 -16.43 -25.74 14.28
CA HIS A 236 -16.25 -24.99 15.52
C HIS A 236 -15.32 -23.79 15.35
N PRO A 237 -15.40 -22.77 16.23
CA PRO A 237 -14.39 -21.73 16.27
C PRO A 237 -12.99 -22.30 16.54
N THR A 238 -12.02 -21.87 15.75
CA THR A 238 -10.61 -22.25 15.97
C THR A 238 -9.90 -21.29 16.91
N GLU A 239 -10.40 -20.05 17.01
CA GLU A 239 -9.86 -18.97 17.84
C GLU A 239 -10.98 -18.14 18.47
N ALA A 240 -10.64 -17.36 19.50
CA ALA A 240 -11.52 -16.33 20.02
C ALA A 240 -11.72 -15.22 18.97
N VAL A 241 -12.77 -14.42 19.11
CA VAL A 241 -12.99 -13.25 18.28
C VAL A 241 -11.83 -12.28 18.48
N THR A 242 -11.19 -11.86 17.38
CA THR A 242 -10.09 -10.90 17.37
C THR A 242 -10.49 -9.63 16.61
N PRO A 243 -9.99 -8.45 17.03
CA PRO A 243 -10.06 -7.25 16.22
C PRO A 243 -9.26 -7.43 14.92
N LEU A 244 -9.82 -6.97 13.81
CA LEU A 244 -9.13 -6.92 12.52
C LEU A 244 -9.64 -5.73 11.71
N GLY A 245 -8.74 -4.79 11.44
CA GLY A 245 -9.07 -3.55 10.74
C GLY A 245 -10.22 -2.81 11.42
N PRO A 246 -11.34 -2.54 10.72
CA PRO A 246 -12.43 -1.73 11.27
C PRO A 246 -13.39 -2.50 12.19
N GLY A 247 -13.20 -3.81 12.37
CA GLY A 247 -14.15 -4.61 13.14
C GLY A 247 -13.54 -5.87 13.72
N PHE A 248 -14.32 -6.94 13.71
CA PHE A 248 -14.02 -8.19 14.39
C PHE A 248 -14.12 -9.37 13.45
N MET A 249 -13.32 -10.41 13.69
CA MET A 249 -13.42 -11.69 12.99
C MET A 249 -13.29 -12.89 13.94
N GLN A 250 -13.89 -14.02 13.57
CA GLN A 250 -13.70 -15.31 14.22
C GLN A 250 -13.62 -16.41 13.16
N PRO A 251 -12.50 -17.17 13.09
CA PRO A 251 -12.35 -18.24 12.12
C PRO A 251 -13.04 -19.52 12.62
N LEU A 252 -13.66 -20.25 11.69
CA LEU A 252 -14.33 -21.52 11.93
C LEU A 252 -13.65 -22.65 11.17
N SER A 253 -13.66 -23.86 11.74
CA SER A 253 -12.92 -25.02 11.21
C SER A 253 -13.48 -25.59 9.91
N GLY A 254 -14.77 -25.35 9.61
CA GLY A 254 -15.49 -26.09 8.57
C GLY A 254 -15.72 -27.56 8.97
N ASN A 255 -16.10 -28.37 7.99
CA ASN A 255 -16.31 -29.81 8.15
C ASN A 255 -15.58 -30.60 7.03
N SER A 256 -15.78 -31.92 6.96
CA SER A 256 -15.11 -32.77 5.96
C SER A 256 -15.51 -32.50 4.50
N GLU A 257 -16.67 -31.90 4.27
CA GLU A 257 -17.21 -31.62 2.93
C GLU A 257 -17.05 -30.15 2.52
N GLN A 258 -16.87 -29.25 3.49
CA GLN A 258 -16.89 -27.82 3.31
C GLN A 258 -15.73 -27.16 4.05
N PRO A 259 -14.85 -26.38 3.35
CA PRO A 259 -13.86 -25.55 4.02
C PRO A 259 -14.53 -24.58 5.00
N GLY A 260 -13.72 -24.12 5.95
CA GLY A 260 -14.14 -23.18 7.00
C GLY A 260 -14.75 -21.88 6.47
N ALA A 261 -15.27 -21.11 7.40
CA ALA A 261 -15.81 -19.77 7.15
C ALA A 261 -15.30 -18.82 8.22
N ILE A 262 -15.39 -17.52 7.92
CA ILE A 262 -15.07 -16.45 8.85
C ILE A 262 -16.36 -15.76 9.26
N LEU A 263 -16.64 -15.70 10.55
CA LEU A 263 -17.62 -14.76 11.08
C LEU A 263 -16.95 -13.39 11.15
N SER A 264 -17.57 -12.36 10.59
CA SER A 264 -17.04 -11.00 10.62
C SER A 264 -18.13 -9.99 10.96
N ALA A 265 -17.78 -8.91 11.65
CA ALA A 265 -18.76 -7.89 12.03
C ALA A 265 -18.11 -6.51 12.22
N LEU A 266 -18.81 -5.46 11.81
CA LEU A 266 -18.47 -4.07 12.14
C LEU A 266 -19.09 -3.68 13.49
N PRO A 267 -18.43 -2.82 14.29
CA PRO A 267 -18.97 -2.37 15.58
C PRO A 267 -20.38 -1.78 15.43
N GLY A 268 -21.34 -2.30 16.21
CA GLY A 268 -22.73 -1.84 16.17
C GLY A 268 -23.60 -2.41 15.04
N HIS A 269 -23.04 -3.25 14.16
CA HIS A 269 -23.75 -3.90 13.06
C HIS A 269 -23.98 -5.40 13.29
N GLY A 270 -24.80 -6.02 12.43
CA GLY A 270 -24.97 -7.48 12.38
C GLY A 270 -23.68 -8.21 12.02
N CYS A 271 -23.70 -9.54 12.09
CA CYS A 271 -22.56 -10.39 11.75
C CYS A 271 -22.76 -11.07 10.38
N ALA A 272 -21.69 -11.13 9.59
CA ALA A 272 -21.63 -11.80 8.31
C ALA A 272 -20.87 -13.14 8.41
N VAL A 273 -21.34 -14.15 7.69
CA VAL A 273 -20.66 -15.43 7.48
C VAL A 273 -20.01 -15.42 6.10
N VAL A 274 -18.68 -15.44 6.07
CA VAL A 274 -17.87 -15.29 4.86
C VAL A 274 -17.17 -16.61 4.54
N PRO A 275 -17.43 -17.24 3.38
CA PRO A 275 -16.67 -18.40 2.95
C PRO A 275 -15.18 -18.12 2.84
N ASP A 276 -14.32 -19.07 3.23
CA ASP A 276 -12.86 -18.88 3.27
C ASP A 276 -12.27 -18.39 1.94
N GLN A 277 -12.75 -18.91 0.80
CA GLN A 277 -12.28 -18.46 -0.53
C GLN A 277 -12.55 -16.96 -0.82
N ILE A 278 -13.67 -16.44 -0.31
CA ILE A 278 -14.05 -15.04 -0.46
C ILE A 278 -13.23 -14.21 0.53
N TRP A 279 -13.05 -14.71 1.75
CA TRP A 279 -12.21 -14.08 2.77
C TRP A 279 -10.75 -13.92 2.31
N GLU A 280 -10.16 -14.94 1.70
CA GLU A 280 -8.82 -14.83 1.13
C GLU A 280 -8.73 -13.78 0.02
N SER A 281 -9.77 -13.70 -0.80
CA SER A 281 -9.87 -12.72 -1.87
C SER A 281 -9.96 -11.31 -1.32
N MET A 282 -10.75 -11.10 -0.26
CA MET A 282 -10.79 -9.84 0.51
C MET A 282 -9.40 -9.50 1.07
N CYS A 283 -8.71 -10.46 1.69
CA CYS A 283 -7.36 -10.26 2.23
C CYS A 283 -6.34 -9.84 1.15
N ARG A 284 -6.55 -10.17 -0.12
CA ARG A 284 -5.66 -9.78 -1.23
C ARG A 284 -6.07 -8.46 -1.91
N ALA A 285 -7.34 -8.08 -1.84
CA ALA A 285 -7.89 -6.98 -2.63
C ALA A 285 -7.31 -5.60 -2.28
N GLY A 286 -6.88 -5.36 -1.03
CA GLY A 286 -6.23 -4.11 -0.61
C GLY A 286 -4.77 -3.94 -1.07
N GLY A 287 -4.19 -4.97 -1.71
CA GLY A 287 -2.86 -4.91 -2.32
C GLY A 287 -1.68 -4.97 -1.35
N ASP A 288 -1.92 -5.25 -0.07
CA ASP A 288 -0.87 -5.47 0.92
C ASP A 288 -0.60 -6.96 1.13
N ALA A 289 0.66 -7.30 1.34
CA ALA A 289 1.04 -8.65 1.78
C ALA A 289 0.52 -8.98 3.19
N ASN A 290 0.20 -7.96 3.99
CA ASN A 290 -0.40 -8.12 5.32
C ASN A 290 -1.93 -8.07 5.23
N ARG A 291 -2.58 -9.17 5.63
CA ARG A 291 -4.05 -9.33 5.64
C ARG A 291 -4.76 -8.24 6.42
N GLU A 292 -4.23 -7.86 7.59
CA GLU A 292 -4.83 -6.83 8.44
C GLU A 292 -4.83 -5.46 7.77
N LEU A 293 -3.73 -5.08 7.12
CA LEU A 293 -3.64 -3.81 6.38
C LEU A 293 -4.61 -3.80 5.20
N SER A 294 -4.72 -4.92 4.49
CA SER A 294 -5.65 -5.07 3.37
C SER A 294 -7.11 -4.91 3.82
N ILE A 295 -7.54 -5.61 4.87
CA ILE A 295 -8.90 -5.48 5.44
C ILE A 295 -9.14 -4.08 6.02
N SER A 296 -8.13 -3.46 6.64
CA SER A 296 -8.20 -2.06 7.10
C SER A 296 -8.42 -1.07 5.96
N LYS A 297 -8.00 -1.40 4.74
CA LYS A 297 -8.27 -0.63 3.53
C LYS A 297 -9.68 -0.87 3.03
N ILE A 298 -9.99 -2.10 2.63
CA ILE A 298 -11.21 -2.42 1.86
C ILE A 298 -12.48 -2.56 2.72
N GLY A 299 -12.36 -2.77 4.03
CA GLY A 299 -13.48 -2.98 4.94
C GLY A 299 -13.91 -4.43 5.13
N LEU A 300 -15.01 -4.60 5.86
CA LEU A 300 -15.66 -5.87 6.16
C LEU A 300 -17.06 -5.92 5.50
N PRO A 301 -17.69 -7.10 5.37
CA PRO A 301 -19.00 -7.21 4.73
C PRO A 301 -20.05 -6.36 5.44
N LYS A 302 -20.78 -5.58 4.64
CA LYS A 302 -21.85 -4.71 5.14
C LYS A 302 -23.10 -5.54 5.40
N THR A 303 -23.54 -5.57 6.67
CA THR A 303 -24.78 -6.26 7.05
C THR A 303 -25.99 -5.34 6.93
N PRO A 304 -27.20 -5.90 6.72
CA PRO A 304 -28.45 -5.13 6.74
C PRO A 304 -28.61 -4.30 8.02
N ALA A 305 -29.20 -3.10 7.89
CA ALA A 305 -29.39 -2.17 9.00
C ALA A 305 -30.37 -2.68 10.07
N ASP A 306 -31.23 -3.65 9.72
CA ASP A 306 -32.16 -4.29 10.65
C ASP A 306 -31.49 -5.32 11.58
N GLY A 307 -30.18 -5.53 11.43
CA GLY A 307 -29.38 -6.44 12.26
C GLY A 307 -29.45 -7.91 11.83
N THR A 308 -30.15 -8.23 10.73
CA THR A 308 -30.20 -9.58 10.17
C THR A 308 -28.80 -10.06 9.79
N PRO A 309 -28.40 -11.31 10.11
CA PRO A 309 -27.13 -11.86 9.66
C PRO A 309 -27.00 -11.89 8.15
N LEU A 310 -25.81 -11.59 7.63
CA LEU A 310 -25.50 -11.75 6.21
C LEU A 310 -24.80 -13.10 5.98
N ILE A 311 -25.43 -14.03 5.27
CA ILE A 311 -24.82 -15.31 4.90
C ILE A 311 -24.38 -15.21 3.44
N ILE A 312 -23.06 -15.19 3.20
CA ILE A 312 -22.53 -15.03 1.84
C ILE A 312 -22.40 -16.41 1.19
N ASP A 313 -23.07 -16.58 0.05
CA ASP A 313 -22.97 -17.79 -0.76
C ASP A 313 -21.56 -17.92 -1.39
N ARG A 314 -21.08 -19.16 -1.55
CA ARG A 314 -19.78 -19.43 -2.19
C ARG A 314 -19.73 -18.95 -3.63
N ASP A 315 -20.85 -18.99 -4.32
CA ASP A 315 -21.00 -18.58 -5.71
C ASP A 315 -21.38 -17.10 -5.85
N ALA A 316 -21.41 -16.36 -4.73
CA ALA A 316 -21.65 -14.92 -4.75
C ALA A 316 -20.70 -14.23 -5.74
N THR A 317 -21.22 -13.32 -6.54
CA THR A 317 -20.44 -12.52 -7.50
C THR A 317 -20.23 -11.09 -7.01
N VAL A 318 -20.94 -10.68 -5.96
CA VAL A 318 -20.86 -9.35 -5.34
C VAL A 318 -20.94 -9.48 -3.82
N VAL A 319 -20.09 -8.73 -3.12
CA VAL A 319 -20.14 -8.55 -1.66
C VAL A 319 -19.95 -7.07 -1.37
N GLU A 320 -20.94 -6.42 -0.76
CA GLU A 320 -20.81 -5.04 -0.28
C GLU A 320 -19.92 -4.99 0.98
N LEU A 321 -19.04 -3.99 1.03
CA LEU A 321 -18.04 -3.82 2.08
C LEU A 321 -18.13 -2.41 2.66
N ASP A 322 -17.85 -2.28 3.96
CA ASP A 322 -17.89 -1.01 4.69
C ASP A 322 -16.87 -0.95 5.84
N GLY A 323 -16.70 0.23 6.43
CA GLY A 323 -15.82 0.50 7.58
C GLY A 323 -14.33 0.63 7.25
N GLY A 324 -13.90 0.26 6.05
CA GLY A 324 -12.52 0.41 5.61
C GLY A 324 -12.10 1.87 5.41
N SER A 325 -10.80 2.14 5.45
CA SER A 325 -10.24 3.47 5.12
C SER A 325 -10.45 3.88 3.65
N TRP A 326 -10.76 2.93 2.76
CA TRP A 326 -11.20 3.18 1.40
C TRP A 326 -12.69 3.49 1.28
N ARG A 327 -13.39 3.58 2.43
CA ARG A 327 -14.82 3.81 2.58
C ARG A 327 -15.65 2.67 1.93
N ALA A 328 -16.95 2.92 1.76
CA ALA A 328 -17.88 1.96 1.19
C ALA A 328 -17.46 1.50 -0.22
N GLY A 329 -17.48 0.18 -0.42
CA GLY A 329 -17.08 -0.45 -1.65
C GLY A 329 -17.81 -1.76 -1.86
N ARG A 330 -17.47 -2.45 -2.95
CA ARG A 330 -17.93 -3.81 -3.21
C ARG A 330 -16.79 -4.63 -3.78
N LEU A 331 -16.71 -5.87 -3.34
CA LEU A 331 -15.97 -6.89 -4.05
C LEU A 331 -16.88 -7.44 -5.15
N SER A 332 -16.38 -7.54 -6.38
CA SER A 332 -17.14 -8.07 -7.52
C SER A 332 -16.29 -8.96 -8.43
N ARG A 333 -16.91 -9.96 -9.06
CA ARG A 333 -16.31 -10.83 -10.09
C ARG A 333 -17.34 -11.18 -11.16
N SER A 334 -16.89 -11.43 -12.39
CA SER A 334 -17.79 -11.70 -13.52
C SER A 334 -18.45 -13.10 -13.46
N SER A 335 -17.78 -14.07 -12.84
CA SER A 335 -18.31 -15.41 -12.57
C SER A 335 -17.64 -16.02 -11.33
N PRO A 336 -18.17 -17.12 -10.76
CA PRO A 336 -17.57 -17.79 -9.59
C PRO A 336 -16.10 -18.23 -9.75
N HIS A 337 -15.60 -18.33 -10.98
CA HIS A 337 -14.22 -18.75 -11.26
C HIS A 337 -13.28 -17.58 -11.60
N GLU A 338 -13.82 -16.37 -11.75
CA GLU A 338 -13.06 -15.17 -12.07
C GLU A 338 -12.53 -14.49 -10.80
N PRO A 339 -11.41 -13.74 -10.90
CA PRO A 339 -10.83 -13.08 -9.75
C PRO A 339 -11.76 -11.99 -9.20
N TRP A 340 -11.77 -11.87 -7.87
CA TRP A 340 -12.46 -10.81 -7.17
C TRP A 340 -11.71 -9.49 -7.29
N MET A 341 -12.47 -8.44 -7.55
CA MET A 341 -11.97 -7.08 -7.70
C MET A 341 -12.75 -6.14 -6.81
N TRP A 342 -12.03 -5.37 -6.00
CA TRP A 342 -12.64 -4.31 -5.21
C TRP A 342 -12.96 -3.10 -6.09
N ARG A 343 -14.18 -2.58 -5.96
CA ARG A 343 -14.68 -1.39 -6.65
C ARG A 343 -15.31 -0.45 -5.63
N PRO A 344 -15.01 0.85 -5.68
CA PRO A 344 -15.66 1.83 -4.81
C PRO A 344 -17.15 1.95 -5.17
N ILE A 345 -17.97 2.28 -4.17
CA ILE A 345 -19.32 2.77 -4.41
C ILE A 345 -19.24 4.29 -4.63
N PRO A 346 -19.80 4.84 -5.72
CA PRO A 346 -19.75 6.28 -5.97
C PRO A 346 -20.36 7.08 -4.81
N GLN A 347 -19.61 8.04 -4.29
CA GLN A 347 -20.05 8.88 -3.17
C GLN A 347 -19.39 10.26 -3.20
N LEU A 348 -20.11 11.26 -2.71
CA LEU A 348 -19.60 12.61 -2.49
C LEU A 348 -18.57 12.62 -1.36
N ASP A 349 -17.55 13.45 -1.55
CA ASP A 349 -16.50 13.76 -0.60
C ASP A 349 -16.12 15.24 -0.78
N PHE A 350 -15.82 15.94 0.31
CA PHE A 350 -15.42 17.35 0.25
C PHE A 350 -13.95 17.54 0.62
N GLN A 351 -13.19 16.45 0.78
CA GLN A 351 -11.74 16.48 0.93
C GLN A 351 -11.07 16.71 -0.42
N VAL A 352 -10.85 17.97 -0.75
CA VAL A 352 -10.19 18.42 -1.99
C VAL A 352 -8.71 18.66 -1.72
N GLY A 353 -7.82 18.04 -2.51
CA GLY A 353 -6.37 18.07 -2.29
C GLY A 353 -5.53 18.50 -3.50
N TYR A 354 -6.06 18.41 -4.72
CA TYR A 354 -5.36 18.80 -5.95
C TYR A 354 -5.52 20.29 -6.24
N ASN A 355 -5.02 21.15 -5.36
CA ASN A 355 -4.87 22.56 -5.68
C ASN A 355 -3.41 22.87 -6.11
N SER A 356 -3.25 23.65 -7.20
CA SER A 356 -2.10 24.50 -7.53
C SER A 356 -0.96 24.11 -8.52
N HIS A 357 -1.01 23.08 -9.37
CA HIS A 357 0.11 22.81 -10.33
C HIS A 357 -0.21 22.92 -11.83
N TRP A 358 -1.49 23.04 -12.19
CA TRP A 358 -1.98 23.00 -13.57
C TRP A 358 -2.33 24.40 -14.08
N PRO A 359 -2.47 24.62 -15.41
CA PRO A 359 -2.39 25.95 -16.00
C PRO A 359 -3.21 26.98 -15.22
N ASN A 360 -2.54 27.95 -14.57
CA ASN A 360 -3.19 29.17 -14.09
C ASN A 360 -3.41 30.12 -15.28
N GLY A 361 -3.87 29.57 -16.40
CA GLY A 361 -3.86 30.19 -17.72
C GLY A 361 -4.51 31.57 -17.72
N GLY A 362 -3.66 32.61 -17.68
CA GLY A 362 -4.06 34.00 -17.84
C GLY A 362 -5.01 34.54 -16.77
N HIS A 363 -5.23 35.86 -16.84
CA HIS A 363 -6.24 36.55 -16.06
C HIS A 363 -7.61 36.34 -16.74
N VAL A 364 -8.26 35.23 -16.43
CA VAL A 364 -9.63 34.88 -16.89
C VAL A 364 -10.64 35.14 -15.78
N ASP A 365 -11.94 35.18 -16.12
CA ASP A 365 -13.01 35.45 -15.16
C ASP A 365 -13.54 34.18 -14.48
N VAL A 366 -13.67 33.07 -15.21
CA VAL A 366 -14.22 31.80 -14.71
C VAL A 366 -13.30 30.63 -15.10
N VAL A 367 -13.09 29.71 -14.17
CA VAL A 367 -12.46 28.41 -14.42
C VAL A 367 -13.34 27.30 -13.82
N VAL A 368 -13.73 26.35 -14.66
CA VAL A 368 -14.42 25.12 -14.29
C VAL A 368 -13.49 23.95 -14.60
N ARG A 369 -13.28 23.04 -13.65
CA ARG A 369 -12.23 22.02 -13.76
C ARG A 369 -12.69 20.68 -13.20
N ALA A 370 -12.23 19.59 -13.81
CA ALA A 370 -12.31 18.22 -13.30
C ALA A 370 -10.92 17.55 -13.35
N VAL A 371 -10.53 16.88 -12.27
CA VAL A 371 -9.25 16.19 -12.10
C VAL A 371 -9.49 14.78 -11.60
N LEU A 372 -9.29 13.81 -12.49
CA LEU A 372 -9.37 12.39 -12.21
C LEU A 372 -8.01 11.87 -11.74
N ASP A 373 -7.99 11.11 -10.65
CA ASP A 373 -6.83 10.34 -10.20
C ASP A 373 -7.23 8.86 -10.09
N ILE A 374 -6.46 8.01 -10.75
CA ILE A 374 -6.61 6.55 -10.68
C ILE A 374 -5.25 5.96 -10.38
N SER A 375 -5.21 5.05 -9.42
CA SER A 375 -4.00 4.30 -9.07
C SER A 375 -4.28 2.81 -9.10
N TRP A 376 -3.46 2.03 -9.81
CA TRP A 376 -3.57 0.57 -9.89
C TRP A 376 -2.42 -0.13 -9.16
N GLN A 377 -2.70 -1.29 -8.58
CA GLN A 377 -1.68 -2.15 -8.00
C GLN A 377 -0.84 -2.76 -9.11
N GLY A 378 0.48 -2.80 -8.93
CA GLY A 378 1.34 -3.46 -9.90
C GLY A 378 1.23 -2.83 -11.29
N TYR A 379 1.17 -1.49 -11.38
CA TYR A 379 1.40 -0.75 -12.62
C TYR A 379 2.90 -0.38 -12.81
N PRO A 380 3.81 -1.32 -13.17
CA PRO A 380 5.16 -0.96 -13.60
C PRO A 380 5.54 -1.42 -15.02
N GLN A 381 4.64 -2.02 -15.83
CA GLN A 381 5.09 -2.83 -16.98
C GLN A 381 5.13 -2.20 -18.38
N ARG A 382 4.49 -1.06 -18.73
CA ARG A 382 4.52 -0.65 -20.17
C ARG A 382 4.72 0.80 -20.59
N SER A 383 4.66 1.81 -19.73
CA SER A 383 4.98 3.17 -20.20
C SER A 383 5.56 4.02 -19.08
N ARG A 384 6.90 4.11 -19.02
CA ARG A 384 7.60 5.17 -18.29
C ARG A 384 7.47 6.52 -19.01
N SER A 385 6.92 6.53 -20.22
CA SER A 385 6.68 7.72 -21.04
C SER A 385 5.48 7.53 -21.97
N LEU A 386 4.82 8.63 -22.30
CA LEU A 386 3.75 8.69 -23.30
C LEU A 386 4.37 8.65 -24.70
N SER A 387 4.11 7.55 -25.42
CA SER A 387 4.55 7.36 -26.80
C SER A 387 3.85 8.33 -27.77
N ARG A 388 4.36 8.42 -29.01
CA ARG A 388 3.70 9.21 -30.06
C ARG A 388 2.28 8.70 -30.37
N ALA A 389 2.07 7.38 -30.33
CA ALA A 389 0.76 6.77 -30.54
C ALA A 389 -0.22 7.20 -29.44
N VAL A 390 0.18 7.07 -28.17
CA VAL A 390 -0.65 7.51 -27.02
C VAL A 390 -1.01 8.99 -27.11
N ARG A 391 -0.10 9.85 -27.57
CA ARG A 391 -0.39 11.29 -27.75
C ARG A 391 -1.41 11.54 -28.88
N ALA A 392 -1.34 10.77 -29.97
CA ALA A 392 -2.33 10.83 -31.03
C ALA A 392 -3.69 10.31 -30.54
N ASP A 393 -3.69 9.21 -29.79
CA ASP A 393 -4.90 8.63 -29.19
C ASP A 393 -5.52 9.59 -28.17
N HIS A 394 -4.72 10.31 -27.37
CA HIS A 394 -5.22 11.35 -26.47
C HIS A 394 -5.99 12.44 -27.22
N GLN A 395 -5.49 12.90 -28.37
CA GLN A 395 -6.19 13.88 -29.21
C GLN A 395 -7.46 13.29 -29.83
N ALA A 396 -7.41 12.03 -30.30
CA ALA A 396 -8.54 11.35 -30.91
C ALA A 396 -9.69 11.10 -29.91
N VAL A 397 -9.36 10.66 -28.70
CA VAL A 397 -10.31 10.48 -27.59
C VAL A 397 -11.07 11.77 -27.31
N LEU A 398 -10.37 12.91 -27.28
CA LEU A 398 -10.97 14.21 -27.05
C LEU A 398 -11.97 14.62 -28.13
N ALA A 399 -11.68 14.32 -29.40
CA ALA A 399 -12.59 14.59 -30.52
C ALA A 399 -13.88 13.75 -30.42
N GLY A 400 -13.81 12.55 -29.82
CA GLY A 400 -14.97 11.71 -29.55
C GLY A 400 -15.76 12.11 -28.29
N THR A 401 -15.26 13.05 -27.49
CA THR A 401 -15.97 13.49 -26.27
C THR A 401 -17.01 14.57 -26.56
N GLY A 402 -18.11 14.56 -25.82
CA GLY A 402 -19.16 15.57 -25.93
C GLY A 402 -18.80 16.97 -25.41
N PHE A 403 -17.55 17.20 -24.97
CA PHE A 403 -17.14 18.45 -24.32
C PHE A 403 -17.23 19.65 -25.28
N ALA A 404 -16.76 19.51 -26.52
CA ALA A 404 -16.85 20.58 -27.49
C ALA A 404 -18.32 20.97 -27.80
N ALA A 405 -19.23 19.99 -27.82
CA ALA A 405 -20.66 20.22 -28.04
C ALA A 405 -21.30 21.02 -26.90
N VAL A 406 -20.96 20.72 -25.64
CA VAL A 406 -21.43 21.50 -24.48
C VAL A 406 -21.02 22.96 -24.61
N LEU A 407 -19.76 23.21 -24.99
CA LEU A 407 -19.24 24.55 -25.14
C LEU A 407 -19.85 25.32 -26.33
N SER A 408 -20.17 24.63 -27.43
CA SER A 408 -20.98 25.19 -28.51
C SER A 408 -22.42 25.50 -28.09
N SER A 409 -23.02 24.64 -27.26
CA SER A 409 -24.35 24.86 -26.69
C SER A 409 -24.40 26.12 -25.82
N LEU A 410 -23.37 26.38 -25.01
CA LEU A 410 -23.25 27.63 -24.24
C LEU A 410 -23.33 28.88 -25.12
N SER A 411 -22.69 28.86 -26.30
CA SER A 411 -22.76 29.98 -27.26
C SER A 411 -24.14 30.06 -27.93
N ALA A 412 -24.74 28.91 -28.26
CA ALA A 412 -26.05 28.84 -28.89
C ALA A 412 -27.17 29.40 -28.00
N ARG A 413 -27.12 29.16 -26.69
CA ARG A 413 -28.04 29.75 -25.71
C ARG A 413 -27.95 31.27 -25.63
N ARG A 414 -26.83 31.84 -26.09
CA ARG A 414 -26.58 33.28 -26.20
C ARG A 414 -26.76 33.81 -27.63
N GLY A 415 -27.41 33.02 -28.51
CA GLY A 415 -27.78 33.44 -29.87
C GLY A 415 -26.67 33.32 -30.92
N ALA A 416 -25.51 32.73 -30.61
CA ALA A 416 -24.43 32.52 -31.58
C ALA A 416 -24.17 31.03 -31.83
N ARG A 417 -23.94 30.65 -33.09
CA ARG A 417 -23.53 29.28 -33.45
C ARG A 417 -22.01 29.22 -33.63
N ILE A 418 -21.29 29.12 -32.52
CA ILE A 418 -19.83 29.02 -32.52
C ILE A 418 -19.41 27.57 -32.26
N ALA A 419 -18.67 26.99 -33.20
CA ALA A 419 -17.96 25.73 -32.98
C ALA A 419 -16.61 26.03 -32.35
N LEU A 420 -16.23 25.28 -31.30
CA LEU A 420 -14.85 25.34 -30.84
C LEU A 420 -13.91 24.74 -31.87
N PRO A 421 -12.73 25.36 -32.05
CA PRO A 421 -11.69 24.75 -32.85
C PRO A 421 -11.33 23.35 -32.35
N PRO A 422 -10.86 22.46 -33.24
CA PRO A 422 -10.48 21.11 -32.85
C PRO A 422 -9.36 21.16 -31.80
N TRP A 423 -9.34 20.15 -30.93
CA TRP A 423 -8.24 19.94 -29.99
C TRP A 423 -6.92 19.82 -30.72
N GLN A 424 -5.91 20.58 -30.28
CA GLN A 424 -4.56 20.54 -30.80
C GLN A 424 -3.55 20.40 -29.65
N PRO A 425 -2.34 19.87 -29.90
CA PRO A 425 -1.26 19.93 -28.93
C PRO A 425 -1.07 21.37 -28.42
N ALA A 426 -1.11 21.56 -27.10
CA ALA A 426 -1.03 22.88 -26.52
C ALA A 426 0.33 23.53 -26.82
N ASP A 427 0.32 24.81 -27.19
CA ASP A 427 1.48 25.62 -27.55
C ASP A 427 1.59 26.91 -26.70
N GLY A 428 2.75 27.57 -26.81
CA GLY A 428 3.03 28.83 -26.12
C GLY A 428 3.35 28.68 -24.62
N GLN A 429 3.14 29.77 -23.87
CA GLN A 429 3.32 29.79 -22.43
C GLN A 429 2.29 28.90 -21.71
N HIS A 430 2.66 28.40 -20.53
CA HIS A 430 1.81 27.52 -19.71
C HIS A 430 1.38 26.23 -20.43
N THR A 431 2.32 25.58 -21.11
CA THR A 431 2.16 24.24 -21.69
C THR A 431 2.85 23.19 -20.82
N TYR A 432 2.34 21.96 -20.87
CA TYR A 432 2.70 20.89 -19.92
C TYR A 432 3.01 19.61 -20.68
N HIS A 433 4.03 19.67 -21.56
CA HIS A 433 4.51 18.48 -22.28
C HIS A 433 5.79 17.96 -21.63
N SER A 434 5.81 16.67 -21.31
CA SER A 434 6.98 15.99 -20.78
C SER A 434 7.00 14.55 -21.27
N GLY A 435 8.03 13.76 -20.90
CA GLY A 435 8.02 12.31 -21.15
C GLY A 435 6.76 11.63 -20.61
N THR A 436 6.17 12.12 -19.53
CA THR A 436 5.00 11.53 -18.87
C THR A 436 3.72 12.37 -19.00
N THR A 437 3.76 13.50 -19.68
CA THR A 437 2.61 14.43 -19.76
C THR A 437 2.31 14.83 -21.20
N SER A 438 1.02 14.81 -21.55
CA SER A 438 0.49 15.28 -22.83
C SER A 438 -0.60 16.29 -22.56
N HIS A 439 -0.49 17.46 -23.19
CA HIS A 439 -1.42 18.57 -23.01
C HIS A 439 -2.06 18.93 -24.36
N MET A 440 -3.38 18.85 -24.43
CA MET A 440 -4.21 19.25 -25.56
C MET A 440 -5.01 20.49 -25.20
N ARG A 441 -5.27 21.35 -26.19
CA ARG A 441 -5.99 22.60 -25.98
C ARG A 441 -6.88 22.93 -27.18
N ALA A 442 -8.07 23.45 -26.88
CA ALA A 442 -8.95 24.12 -27.84
C ALA A 442 -9.19 25.56 -27.34
N ARG A 443 -9.05 26.56 -28.22
CA ARG A 443 -9.16 27.98 -27.86
C ARG A 443 -10.12 28.68 -28.82
N LEU A 444 -10.98 29.53 -28.28
CA LEU A 444 -11.73 30.55 -28.99
C LEU A 444 -11.20 31.90 -28.55
N ALA A 445 -10.81 32.75 -29.51
CA ALA A 445 -10.40 34.12 -29.25
C ALA A 445 -11.52 35.09 -29.69
N ALA A 446 -11.57 36.24 -29.05
CA ALA A 446 -12.33 37.39 -29.53
C ALA A 446 -11.64 38.02 -30.76
N PRO A 447 -12.32 38.91 -31.51
CA PRO A 447 -11.76 39.58 -32.68
C PRO A 447 -10.47 40.38 -32.41
N ASP A 448 -10.30 40.87 -31.17
CA ASP A 448 -9.11 41.58 -30.71
C ASP A 448 -7.96 40.65 -30.27
N GLY A 449 -8.16 39.33 -30.38
CA GLY A 449 -7.20 38.30 -29.97
C GLY A 449 -7.26 37.93 -28.48
N ALA A 450 -8.11 38.57 -27.67
CA ALA A 450 -8.26 38.20 -26.27
C ALA A 450 -8.88 36.80 -26.12
N GLN A 451 -8.50 36.06 -25.07
CA GLN A 451 -9.01 34.71 -24.84
C GLN A 451 -10.48 34.75 -24.41
N ALA A 452 -11.39 34.32 -25.28
CA ALA A 452 -12.81 34.15 -24.97
C ALA A 452 -13.04 32.86 -24.19
N LEU A 453 -12.69 31.72 -24.79
CA LEU A 453 -12.78 30.40 -24.17
C LEU A 453 -11.48 29.64 -24.38
N ALA A 454 -11.02 28.91 -23.37
CA ALA A 454 -9.99 27.89 -23.57
C ALA A 454 -10.31 26.64 -22.76
N ALA A 455 -10.36 25.52 -23.47
CA ALA A 455 -10.47 24.19 -22.89
C ALA A 455 -9.09 23.52 -22.90
N ASN A 456 -8.64 23.04 -21.75
CA ASN A 456 -7.40 22.27 -21.63
C ASN A 456 -7.72 20.83 -21.22
N ALA A 457 -6.98 19.88 -21.80
CA ALA A 457 -7.02 18.48 -21.40
C ALA A 457 -5.60 17.96 -21.21
N ILE A 458 -5.30 17.40 -20.05
CA ILE A 458 -3.97 16.89 -19.72
C ILE A 458 -4.08 15.43 -19.28
N LEU A 459 -3.28 14.59 -19.93
CA LEU A 459 -3.05 13.20 -19.55
C LEU A 459 -1.64 13.09 -18.97
N GLN A 460 -1.53 12.59 -17.73
CA GLN A 460 -0.25 12.40 -17.06
C GLN A 460 -0.10 10.97 -16.51
N LEU A 461 1.08 10.38 -16.74
CA LEU A 461 1.55 9.17 -16.06
C LEU A 461 2.36 9.53 -14.82
N GLY A 462 1.93 9.04 -13.66
CA GLY A 462 2.62 9.13 -12.38
C GLY A 462 2.83 10.56 -11.86
N THR A 463 2.90 10.69 -10.55
CA THR A 463 3.40 11.91 -9.88
C THR A 463 4.74 11.61 -9.19
N LEU A 464 5.41 12.64 -8.66
CA LEU A 464 6.54 12.44 -7.74
C LEU A 464 6.16 11.60 -6.50
N ARG A 465 4.85 11.43 -6.19
CA ARG A 465 4.35 10.71 -5.02
C ARG A 465 3.85 9.29 -5.31
N SER A 466 3.50 8.97 -6.56
CA SER A 466 3.04 7.63 -6.96
C SER A 466 3.36 7.38 -8.43
N SER A 467 4.24 6.41 -8.72
CA SER A 467 4.61 6.02 -10.08
C SER A 467 3.53 5.20 -10.79
N SER A 468 2.49 4.78 -10.07
CA SER A 468 1.39 3.93 -10.56
C SER A 468 0.06 4.66 -10.73
N SER A 469 0.05 6.00 -10.61
CA SER A 469 -1.13 6.82 -10.86
C SER A 469 -1.24 7.28 -12.32
N VAL A 470 -2.47 7.47 -12.80
CA VAL A 470 -2.77 8.20 -14.03
C VAL A 470 -3.70 9.34 -13.67
N ILE A 471 -3.33 10.54 -14.11
CA ILE A 471 -4.12 11.75 -13.91
C ILE A 471 -4.73 12.17 -15.23
N GLY A 472 -6.05 12.36 -15.21
CA GLY A 472 -6.81 12.99 -16.29
C GLY A 472 -7.31 14.34 -15.82
N TYR A 473 -6.94 15.41 -16.50
CA TYR A 473 -7.32 16.77 -16.15
C TYR A 473 -8.08 17.39 -17.32
N VAL A 474 -9.21 18.02 -17.03
CA VAL A 474 -9.99 18.78 -18.02
C VAL A 474 -10.42 20.08 -17.38
N ASP A 475 -10.25 21.20 -18.07
CA ASP A 475 -10.80 22.48 -17.65
C ASP A 475 -11.46 23.25 -18.80
N LEU A 476 -12.27 24.23 -18.40
CA LEU A 476 -12.76 25.31 -19.21
C LEU A 476 -12.42 26.61 -18.49
N SER A 477 -11.79 27.53 -19.22
CA SER A 477 -11.55 28.91 -18.79
C SER A 477 -12.28 29.89 -19.69
N ILE A 478 -12.90 30.91 -19.10
CA ILE A 478 -13.73 31.90 -19.79
C ILE A 478 -13.29 33.31 -19.43
N GLY A 479 -12.98 34.12 -20.44
CA GLY A 479 -12.93 35.58 -20.33
C GLY A 479 -14.28 36.14 -20.78
N LEU A 480 -15.14 36.55 -19.86
CA LEU A 480 -16.53 36.91 -20.13
C LEU A 480 -16.62 38.05 -21.13
N ALA A 481 -15.84 39.12 -20.95
CA ALA A 481 -15.83 40.25 -21.88
C ALA A 481 -15.38 39.86 -23.31
N ALA A 482 -14.30 39.07 -23.41
CA ALA A 482 -13.82 38.57 -24.69
C ALA A 482 -14.83 37.60 -25.34
N TRP A 483 -15.48 36.74 -24.54
CA TRP A 483 -16.49 35.83 -25.04
C TRP A 483 -17.72 36.55 -25.57
N ARG A 484 -18.18 37.60 -24.89
CA ARG A 484 -19.23 38.49 -25.43
C ARG A 484 -18.84 39.07 -26.79
N ASN A 485 -17.61 39.57 -26.94
CA ASN A 485 -17.14 40.09 -28.22
C ASN A 485 -17.14 39.02 -29.32
N ALA A 486 -16.72 37.79 -29.00
CA ALA A 486 -16.77 36.66 -29.94
C ALA A 486 -18.22 36.28 -30.32
N LEU A 487 -19.16 36.33 -29.37
CA LEU A 487 -20.59 36.07 -29.61
C LEU A 487 -21.19 37.12 -30.56
N MET A 488 -20.93 38.40 -30.30
CA MET A 488 -21.42 39.51 -31.14
C MET A 488 -20.83 39.46 -32.56
N ASP A 489 -19.53 39.17 -32.70
CA ASP A 489 -18.87 38.99 -33.99
C ASP A 489 -19.46 37.82 -34.79
N SER A 490 -19.93 36.78 -34.08
CA SER A 490 -20.61 35.62 -34.66
C SER A 490 -22.12 35.82 -34.88
N GLY A 491 -22.63 37.03 -34.74
CA GLY A 491 -24.00 37.41 -35.07
C GLY A 491 -25.02 37.37 -33.92
N ALA A 492 -24.60 37.17 -32.66
CA ALA A 492 -25.51 37.31 -31.52
C ALA A 492 -25.94 38.77 -31.31
N SER A 493 -27.23 38.98 -31.05
CA SER A 493 -27.78 40.30 -30.67
C SER A 493 -27.87 40.42 -29.14
N LEU A 494 -26.76 40.81 -28.51
CA LEU A 494 -26.66 41.00 -27.05
C LEU A 494 -26.72 42.49 -26.70
N THR A 495 -27.58 42.86 -25.75
CA THR A 495 -27.59 44.22 -25.17
C THR A 495 -26.40 44.40 -24.23
N GLU A 496 -25.99 45.64 -23.91
CA GLU A 496 -24.92 45.90 -22.94
C GLU A 496 -25.22 45.25 -21.57
N GLU A 497 -26.48 45.28 -21.14
CA GLU A 497 -26.94 44.71 -19.86
C GLU A 497 -27.10 43.18 -19.86
N ALA A 498 -26.99 42.50 -21.02
CA ALA A 498 -27.20 41.06 -21.10
C ALA A 498 -26.24 40.28 -20.18
N ASP A 499 -26.77 39.45 -19.29
CA ASP A 499 -25.92 38.62 -18.46
C ASP A 499 -25.27 37.50 -19.29
N ILE A 500 -23.95 37.46 -19.28
CA ILE A 500 -23.13 36.50 -20.02
C ILE A 500 -22.50 35.46 -19.10
N ARG A 501 -22.63 35.61 -17.77
CA ARG A 501 -22.15 34.64 -16.79
C ARG A 501 -22.74 33.26 -17.09
N LEU A 502 -22.05 32.21 -16.66
CA LEU A 502 -22.64 30.88 -16.69
C LEU A 502 -23.72 30.80 -15.62
N SER A 503 -24.88 30.20 -15.93
CA SER A 503 -25.83 29.82 -14.88
C SER A 503 -25.33 28.61 -14.10
N LEU A 504 -25.84 28.37 -12.89
CA LEU A 504 -25.47 27.17 -12.12
C LEU A 504 -25.75 25.85 -12.88
N PRO A 505 -26.90 25.67 -13.58
CA PRO A 505 -27.10 24.52 -14.46
C PRO A 505 -26.06 24.39 -15.58
N GLU A 506 -25.58 25.50 -16.14
CA GLU A 506 -24.47 25.48 -17.12
C GLU A 506 -23.17 25.01 -16.51
N VAL A 507 -22.85 25.46 -15.29
CA VAL A 507 -21.68 24.97 -14.55
C VAL A 507 -21.78 23.48 -14.31
N ILE A 508 -22.97 22.97 -13.93
CA ILE A 508 -23.20 21.53 -13.72
C ILE A 508 -23.00 20.74 -15.01
N GLU A 509 -23.47 21.24 -16.16
CA GLU A 509 -23.22 20.59 -17.44
C GLU A 509 -21.74 20.60 -17.84
N VAL A 510 -21.04 21.71 -17.63
CA VAL A 510 -19.60 21.78 -17.92
C VAL A 510 -18.83 20.82 -17.02
N LEU A 511 -19.14 20.77 -15.72
CA LEU A 511 -18.51 19.83 -14.77
C LEU A 511 -18.83 18.38 -15.12
N THR A 512 -20.07 18.06 -15.45
CA THR A 512 -20.49 16.71 -15.86
C THR A 512 -19.77 16.28 -17.14
N SER A 513 -19.66 17.18 -18.12
CA SER A 513 -18.95 16.89 -19.34
C SER A 513 -17.44 16.81 -19.14
N ALA A 514 -16.86 17.65 -18.28
CA ALA A 514 -15.45 17.59 -17.91
C ALA A 514 -15.13 16.27 -17.18
N TRP A 515 -16.04 15.80 -16.31
CA TRP A 515 -15.94 14.49 -15.67
C TRP A 515 -15.93 13.37 -16.71
N SER A 516 -16.94 13.30 -17.58
CA SER A 516 -16.99 12.31 -18.67
C SER A 516 -15.73 12.34 -19.55
N THR A 517 -15.24 13.52 -19.89
CA THR A 517 -14.00 13.67 -20.68
C THR A 517 -12.78 13.20 -19.91
N ALA A 518 -12.64 13.56 -18.63
CA ALA A 518 -11.52 13.13 -17.80
C ALA A 518 -11.46 11.60 -17.67
N LEU A 519 -12.62 10.93 -17.54
CA LEU A 519 -12.72 9.46 -17.53
C LEU A 519 -12.32 8.81 -18.85
N ALA A 520 -12.49 9.51 -19.97
CA ALA A 520 -12.10 9.01 -21.27
C ALA A 520 -10.58 9.08 -21.48
N LEU A 521 -9.87 10.05 -20.89
CA LEU A 521 -8.44 10.28 -21.16
C LEU A 521 -7.55 9.04 -20.92
N PRO A 522 -7.70 8.27 -19.82
CA PRO A 522 -6.92 7.05 -19.62
C PRO A 522 -7.05 6.03 -20.76
N THR A 523 -8.17 5.99 -21.49
CA THR A 523 -8.37 5.02 -22.59
C THR A 523 -7.33 5.17 -23.70
N ALA A 524 -6.71 6.35 -23.84
CA ALA A 524 -5.60 6.61 -24.77
C ALA A 524 -4.33 5.78 -24.47
N LEU A 525 -4.21 5.19 -23.27
CA LEU A 525 -3.08 4.30 -22.96
C LEU A 525 -3.30 2.87 -23.48
N ALA A 526 -4.48 2.56 -24.06
CA ALA A 526 -4.85 1.24 -24.58
C ALA A 526 -4.72 0.10 -23.56
N VAL A 527 -5.04 0.39 -22.29
CA VAL A 527 -5.06 -0.59 -21.19
C VAL A 527 -6.51 -0.80 -20.75
N SER A 528 -6.92 -2.06 -20.59
CA SER A 528 -8.21 -2.39 -19.95
C SER A 528 -8.09 -2.17 -18.44
N TYR A 529 -8.68 -1.09 -17.93
CA TYR A 529 -8.62 -0.74 -16.51
C TYR A 529 -9.67 -1.46 -15.66
N ASP A 530 -10.69 -1.99 -16.32
CA ASP A 530 -11.77 -2.74 -15.69
C ASP A 530 -11.29 -4.10 -15.16
N ASP A 531 -10.08 -4.52 -15.54
CA ASP A 531 -9.46 -5.78 -15.12
C ASP A 531 -8.27 -5.60 -14.15
N LEU A 532 -7.89 -4.34 -13.86
CA LEU A 532 -6.76 -4.06 -12.98
C LEU A 532 -7.19 -3.76 -11.54
N PRO A 533 -6.54 -4.39 -10.54
CA PRO A 533 -6.78 -4.09 -9.13
C PRO A 533 -6.35 -2.66 -8.80
N LEU A 534 -7.17 -1.97 -8.01
CA LEU A 534 -6.93 -0.58 -7.60
C LEU A 534 -5.96 -0.52 -6.42
N ALA A 535 -4.97 0.37 -6.47
CA ALA A 535 -4.04 0.64 -5.37
C ALA A 535 -4.58 1.65 -4.35
N ALA A 536 -5.57 2.45 -4.76
CA ALA A 536 -6.33 3.36 -3.91
C ALA A 536 -7.69 3.62 -4.57
N PRO A 537 -8.70 4.09 -3.82
CA PRO A 537 -9.99 4.48 -4.39
C PRO A 537 -9.78 5.60 -5.41
N PRO A 538 -10.17 5.39 -6.68
CA PRO A 538 -10.11 6.44 -7.68
C PRO A 538 -11.10 7.53 -7.32
N PHE A 539 -10.80 8.76 -7.73
CA PHE A 539 -11.68 9.88 -7.47
C PHE A 539 -11.55 10.92 -8.56
N ILE A 540 -12.58 11.77 -8.65
CA ILE A 540 -12.55 12.97 -9.45
C ILE A 540 -12.81 14.18 -8.56
N GLU A 541 -11.90 15.15 -8.59
CA GLU A 541 -12.07 16.46 -7.96
C GLU A 541 -12.56 17.46 -8.98
N MET A 542 -13.60 18.20 -8.64
CA MET A 542 -14.23 19.20 -9.47
C MET A 542 -14.12 20.55 -8.78
N HIS A 543 -13.75 21.58 -9.54
CA HIS A 543 -13.56 22.92 -9.01
C HIS A 543 -14.29 23.95 -9.85
N LEU A 544 -14.86 24.93 -9.17
CA LEU A 544 -15.33 26.17 -9.74
C LEU A 544 -14.55 27.31 -9.09
N ARG A 545 -13.90 28.12 -9.91
CA ARG A 545 -13.08 29.24 -9.46
C ARG A 545 -13.39 30.49 -10.26
N ALA A 546 -13.62 31.59 -9.54
CA ALA A 546 -13.58 32.93 -10.08
C ALA A 546 -12.11 33.35 -10.21
N GLY A 547 -11.74 33.90 -11.35
CA GLY A 547 -10.39 34.36 -11.62
C GLY A 547 -10.21 35.83 -11.26
N THR A 548 -9.42 36.54 -12.06
CA THR A 548 -9.03 37.92 -11.77
C THR A 548 -9.29 38.81 -12.96
N ARG A 549 -9.77 40.03 -12.71
CA ARG A 549 -10.02 41.04 -13.75
C ARG A 549 -9.06 42.22 -13.59
N ALA A 550 -8.61 42.79 -14.70
CA ALA A 550 -7.80 44.00 -14.66
C ALA A 550 -8.57 45.13 -13.95
N ASP A 551 -7.88 45.82 -13.05
CA ASP A 551 -8.40 47.00 -12.37
C ASP A 551 -7.90 48.27 -13.06
N SER A 552 -8.68 49.33 -12.95
CA SER A 552 -8.40 50.70 -13.40
C SER A 552 -7.03 51.24 -12.96
N GLY A 553 -6.49 50.75 -11.84
CA GLY A 553 -5.15 51.07 -11.33
C GLY A 553 -3.99 50.30 -11.96
N GLY A 554 -4.22 49.49 -13.00
CA GLY A 554 -3.18 48.67 -13.66
C GLY A 554 -2.82 47.38 -12.90
N GLY A 555 -3.56 47.04 -11.84
CA GLY A 555 -3.47 45.77 -11.12
C GLY A 555 -4.54 44.76 -11.56
N TYR A 556 -4.67 43.67 -10.82
CA TYR A 556 -5.73 42.68 -11.02
C TYR A 556 -6.52 42.47 -9.73
N ARG A 557 -7.85 42.52 -9.81
CA ARG A 557 -8.76 42.26 -8.70
C ARG A 557 -9.31 40.84 -8.78
N GLN A 558 -9.27 40.13 -7.66
CA GLN A 558 -9.92 38.82 -7.51
C GLN A 558 -11.44 38.98 -7.58
N LEU A 559 -12.09 38.21 -8.43
CA LEU A 559 -13.55 38.17 -8.52
C LEU A 559 -14.11 37.21 -7.47
N SER A 560 -15.33 37.49 -7.02
CA SER A 560 -16.16 36.50 -6.33
C SER A 560 -16.85 35.56 -7.33
N LEU A 561 -17.31 34.40 -6.86
CA LEU A 561 -18.11 33.46 -7.64
C LEU A 561 -19.39 34.10 -8.16
N ALA A 562 -20.07 34.91 -7.35
CA ALA A 562 -21.27 35.64 -7.76
C ALA A 562 -20.99 36.68 -8.87
N GLU A 563 -19.76 37.20 -8.99
CA GLU A 563 -19.39 38.11 -10.09
C GLU A 563 -19.05 37.36 -11.40
N ALA A 564 -18.78 36.06 -11.30
CA ALA A 564 -18.28 35.25 -12.41
C ALA A 564 -19.34 34.25 -12.93
N VAL A 565 -20.25 33.81 -12.06
CA VAL A 565 -21.32 32.83 -12.30
C VAL A 565 -22.63 33.42 -11.79
N ASP A 566 -23.73 33.17 -12.50
CA ASP A 566 -25.08 33.47 -12.03
C ASP A 566 -25.52 32.39 -11.03
N LEU A 567 -25.53 32.79 -9.76
CA LEU A 567 -25.92 31.98 -8.60
C LEU A 567 -27.32 32.32 -8.10
N SER A 568 -28.12 33.09 -8.85
CA SER A 568 -29.44 33.57 -8.42
C SER A 568 -30.40 32.45 -8.02
N ILE A 569 -30.30 31.27 -8.66
CA ILE A 569 -31.11 30.08 -8.34
C ILE A 569 -30.87 29.54 -6.91
N LEU A 570 -29.75 29.88 -6.27
CA LEU A 570 -29.45 29.52 -4.89
C LEU A 570 -30.10 30.49 -3.87
N GLY A 571 -30.74 31.56 -4.34
CA GLY A 571 -31.32 32.59 -3.49
C GLY A 571 -30.29 33.43 -2.74
N GLU A 572 -30.76 34.12 -1.70
CA GLU A 572 -29.93 35.01 -0.87
C GLU A 572 -28.90 34.23 -0.04
N THR A 573 -27.74 34.86 0.20
CA THR A 573 -26.66 34.32 1.04
C THR A 573 -26.22 35.33 2.09
N SER A 574 -25.82 34.82 3.26
CA SER A 574 -25.15 35.62 4.28
C SER A 574 -23.64 35.80 4.04
N GLU A 575 -23.05 35.05 3.11
CA GLU A 575 -21.62 35.12 2.79
C GLU A 575 -21.33 36.24 1.79
N VAL A 576 -20.32 37.05 2.08
CA VAL A 576 -20.02 38.28 1.33
C VAL A 576 -19.03 38.05 0.19
N PHE A 577 -18.11 37.10 0.31
CA PHE A 577 -17.05 36.90 -0.69
C PHE A 577 -16.49 35.48 -0.70
N ARG A 578 -16.70 34.77 -1.82
CA ARG A 578 -16.11 33.46 -2.11
C ARG A 578 -15.53 33.47 -3.51
N SER A 579 -14.28 33.09 -3.69
CA SER A 579 -13.61 33.08 -5.00
C SER A 579 -13.48 31.69 -5.61
N GLU A 580 -13.63 30.63 -4.82
CA GLU A 580 -13.53 29.26 -5.30
C GLU A 580 -14.35 28.29 -4.44
N THR A 581 -14.67 27.17 -5.05
CA THR A 581 -15.26 26.00 -4.40
C THR A 581 -14.85 24.73 -5.13
N GLY A 582 -15.00 23.59 -4.47
CA GLY A 582 -14.78 22.30 -5.09
C GLY A 582 -15.47 21.17 -4.35
N LEU A 583 -15.74 20.11 -5.10
CA LEU A 583 -16.32 18.87 -4.61
C LEU A 583 -15.52 17.69 -5.17
N ARG A 584 -15.55 16.56 -4.50
CA ARG A 584 -14.89 15.33 -4.92
C ARG A 584 -15.89 14.20 -4.98
N VAL A 585 -15.73 13.32 -5.95
CA VAL A 585 -16.48 12.06 -6.03
C VAL A 585 -15.49 10.91 -5.99
N VAL A 586 -15.60 10.06 -4.98
CA VAL A 586 -14.87 8.78 -4.91
C VAL A 586 -15.62 7.75 -5.74
N GLY A 587 -14.91 6.91 -6.49
CA GLY A 587 -15.49 5.91 -7.38
C GLY A 587 -16.22 6.51 -8.59
N PRO A 588 -15.55 7.29 -9.45
CA PRO A 588 -16.22 8.05 -10.50
C PRO A 588 -16.68 7.23 -11.71
N PHE A 589 -16.59 5.89 -11.67
CA PHE A 589 -16.80 5.01 -12.81
C PHE A 589 -18.19 4.37 -12.84
N GLY A 590 -18.60 3.87 -14.01
CA GLY A 590 -19.82 3.07 -14.18
C GLY A 590 -21.13 3.85 -14.04
N LEU A 591 -21.06 5.17 -13.90
CA LEU A 591 -22.22 6.06 -13.85
C LEU A 591 -22.58 6.55 -15.24
N ASN A 592 -23.88 6.53 -15.55
CA ASN A 592 -24.38 7.22 -16.74
C ASN A 592 -24.37 8.75 -16.52
N ARG A 593 -24.52 9.51 -17.61
CA ARG A 593 -24.46 10.98 -17.56
C ARG A 593 -25.51 11.60 -16.62
N ALA A 594 -26.73 11.05 -16.57
CA ALA A 594 -27.78 11.56 -15.69
C ALA A 594 -27.42 11.39 -14.20
N SER A 595 -26.81 10.25 -13.83
CA SER A 595 -26.30 10.01 -12.49
C SER A 595 -25.13 10.92 -12.14
N GLN A 596 -24.19 11.14 -13.06
CA GLN A 596 -23.08 12.09 -12.86
C GLN A 596 -23.62 13.51 -12.61
N ARG A 597 -24.51 13.98 -13.49
CA ARG A 597 -25.19 15.27 -13.41
C ARG A 597 -25.89 15.47 -12.07
N ARG A 598 -26.63 14.46 -11.62
CA ARG A 598 -27.30 14.46 -10.31
C ARG A 598 -26.32 14.59 -9.14
N ILE A 599 -25.23 13.82 -9.14
CA ILE A 599 -24.22 13.89 -8.08
C ILE A 599 -23.53 15.27 -8.05
N VAL A 600 -23.22 15.86 -9.20
CA VAL A 600 -22.64 17.21 -9.26
C VAL A 600 -23.61 18.24 -8.70
N ALA A 601 -24.90 18.14 -9.07
CA ALA A 601 -25.94 19.04 -8.57
C ALA A 601 -26.12 18.92 -7.04
N GLU A 602 -26.24 17.69 -6.52
CA GLU A 602 -26.32 17.41 -5.09
C GLU A 602 -25.09 17.96 -4.33
N GLY A 603 -23.88 17.78 -4.89
CA GLY A 603 -22.66 18.30 -4.27
C GLY A 603 -22.57 19.83 -4.25
N LEU A 604 -23.04 20.51 -5.30
CA LEU A 604 -23.07 21.98 -5.32
C LEU A 604 -24.19 22.56 -4.43
N ASP A 605 -25.34 21.88 -4.32
CA ASP A 605 -26.43 22.23 -3.41
C ASP A 605 -25.96 22.14 -1.94
N GLU A 606 -25.28 21.05 -1.55
CA GLU A 606 -24.71 20.89 -0.20
C GLU A 606 -23.65 21.96 0.10
N LEU A 607 -22.79 22.27 -0.88
CA LEU A 607 -21.82 23.35 -0.73
C LEU A 607 -22.49 24.71 -0.56
N ALA A 608 -23.54 25.00 -1.34
CA ALA A 608 -24.28 26.25 -1.26
C ALA A 608 -24.91 26.47 0.13
N LEU A 609 -25.46 25.42 0.75
CA LEU A 609 -25.92 25.48 2.15
C LEU A 609 -24.78 25.85 3.11
N GLY A 610 -23.60 25.28 2.90
CA GLY A 610 -22.38 25.63 3.63
C GLY A 610 -21.88 27.07 3.41
N TRP A 611 -22.29 27.72 2.31
CA TRP A 611 -22.01 29.13 2.01
C TRP A 611 -23.05 30.08 2.63
N GLY A 612 -24.04 29.57 3.38
CA GLY A 612 -25.07 30.37 4.01
C GLY A 612 -26.23 30.76 3.08
N HIS A 613 -26.37 30.09 1.92
CA HIS A 613 -27.64 30.08 1.21
C HIS A 613 -28.65 29.26 2.02
N HIS A 614 -29.83 29.82 2.27
CA HIS A 614 -30.83 29.22 3.17
C HIS A 614 -32.22 29.06 2.54
N ASN A 615 -32.42 29.59 1.33
CA ASN A 615 -33.68 29.52 0.57
C ASN A 615 -33.45 28.90 -0.82
N ILE A 616 -32.61 27.86 -0.90
CA ILE A 616 -32.31 27.20 -2.19
C ILE A 616 -33.55 26.44 -2.65
N ASP A 617 -33.95 26.64 -3.91
CA ASP A 617 -34.97 25.83 -4.57
C ASP A 617 -34.30 24.68 -5.31
N SER A 618 -33.97 23.61 -4.57
CA SER A 618 -33.30 22.44 -5.13
C SER A 618 -34.17 21.75 -6.19
N GLU A 619 -35.50 21.77 -6.07
CA GLU A 619 -36.41 21.20 -7.08
C GLU A 619 -36.31 21.94 -8.41
N ALA A 620 -36.30 23.28 -8.39
CA ALA A 620 -36.08 24.08 -9.59
C ALA A 620 -34.70 23.82 -10.22
N LEU A 621 -33.65 23.73 -9.40
CA LEU A 621 -32.31 23.38 -9.87
C LEU A 621 -32.30 22.02 -10.58
N PHE A 622 -32.87 20.99 -9.97
CA PHE A 622 -32.94 19.64 -10.56
C PHE A 622 -33.81 19.60 -11.82
N ALA A 623 -34.89 20.39 -11.90
CA ALA A 623 -35.74 20.49 -13.07
C ALA A 623 -34.97 21.08 -14.28
N GLU A 624 -34.31 22.24 -14.10
CA GLU A 624 -33.56 22.90 -15.19
C GLU A 624 -32.42 22.03 -15.73
N ILE A 625 -31.77 21.29 -14.85
CA ILE A 625 -30.67 20.39 -15.22
C ILE A 625 -31.19 19.15 -15.97
N THR A 626 -32.42 18.70 -15.67
CA THR A 626 -33.03 17.57 -16.38
C THR A 626 -33.41 17.96 -17.81
N ASP A 627 -33.92 19.17 -18.00
CA ASP A 627 -34.43 19.67 -19.29
C ASP A 627 -33.33 20.14 -20.26
N TRP A 628 -32.05 20.07 -19.87
CA TRP A 628 -30.94 20.50 -20.72
C TRP A 628 -30.80 19.65 -22.00
N PRO A 629 -31.09 20.20 -23.20
CA PRO A 629 -30.98 19.47 -24.46
C PRO A 629 -29.52 19.39 -24.94
N LEU A 630 -29.17 18.27 -25.58
CA LEU A 630 -27.86 18.06 -26.21
C LEU A 630 -27.77 18.71 -27.59
#